data_AF-A0A1M6UPE0-F1
#
_entry.id   AF-A0A1M6UPE0-F1
#
_cell.length_a   1.000
_cell.length_b   1.000
_cell.length_c   1.000
_cell.angle_alpha   90.00
_cell.angle_beta   90.00
_cell.angle_gamma   90.00
#
_symmetry.space_group_name_H-M   'P 1'
#
loop_
_entity.id
_entity.type
_entity.pdbx_description
1 polymer ?
#
loop_
_entity_poly.entity_id
_entity_poly.type
_entity_poly.pdbx_seq_one_letter_code
_entity_poly.pdbx_strand_id
1 'polypeptide(L)'
;MIISKLNAENFIYYDLHSEEVLTSNFIEENNSGVFCDRLQSITLDRICDDILNSDQIIKSIAFDLHNIEGSQDNLSQYFTKLKSNGFQIALLNVTDELINSFGYNNISNINNLCTYLTFYDKGTLKPRKKNGYFRYYLVEDGNCNFIPHDFNIEAIFNKDFIEKLKIYSIKHQEPHTSSFVYLESYINIKMFISEQKSFCIYSIYKLALKILKEWRENGPIPFYDVENNSIYNAPILVCQSLNSSYITSILSNLLKLDILVLDKIGPINRIYNSLNKNIIENRNYIVVSDLVCLGTEVKIVKNIIEFLGGKYLGNVSLIKTETLKKKDIKRKDATIAVFAIDSTNNEDLGYFISTNLKNKKETNE
;
A
#
# COMPACT_ATOMS: atom_id res chain seq x y z
N MET A 1 -10.93 14.99 3.74
CA MET A 1 -10.01 14.28 2.83
C MET A 1 -10.35 12.80 2.89
N ILE A 2 -10.69 12.18 1.77
CA ILE A 2 -10.84 10.73 1.61
C ILE A 2 -9.62 10.24 0.81
N ILE A 3 -9.02 9.12 1.20
CA ILE A 3 -7.77 8.61 0.61
C ILE A 3 -7.97 7.47 -0.38
N SER A 4 -9.05 6.70 -0.23
CA SER A 4 -9.28 5.43 -0.91
C SER A 4 -10.32 5.46 -2.01
N LYS A 5 -10.93 6.62 -2.24
CA LYS A 5 -11.95 6.83 -3.27
C LYS A 5 -11.34 6.55 -4.65
N LEU A 6 -11.85 5.54 -5.33
CA LEU A 6 -11.49 5.19 -6.70
C LEU A 6 -12.74 5.16 -7.59
N ASN A 7 -12.65 5.78 -8.76
CA ASN A 7 -13.74 5.74 -9.73
C ASN A 7 -13.58 4.49 -10.61
N ALA A 8 -14.50 3.55 -10.47
CA ALA A 8 -14.69 2.49 -11.46
C ALA A 8 -15.72 2.95 -12.51
N GLU A 9 -15.77 2.31 -13.66
CA GLU A 9 -16.63 2.74 -14.78
C GLU A 9 -18.10 2.88 -14.38
N ASN A 10 -18.62 1.95 -13.56
CA ASN A 10 -20.03 1.87 -13.20
C ASN A 10 -20.33 2.18 -11.72
N PHE A 11 -19.31 2.40 -10.89
CA PHE A 11 -19.48 2.62 -9.45
C PHE A 11 -18.27 3.32 -8.84
N ILE A 12 -18.44 3.84 -7.63
CA ILE A 12 -17.34 4.41 -6.84
C ILE A 12 -16.95 3.41 -5.76
N TYR A 13 -15.65 3.14 -5.65
CA TYR A 13 -15.08 2.24 -4.67
C TYR A 13 -14.47 3.03 -3.51
N TYR A 14 -14.68 2.54 -2.29
CA TYR A 14 -14.02 3.02 -1.08
C TYR A 14 -13.45 1.81 -0.31
N ASP A 15 -12.18 1.90 0.11
CA ASP A 15 -11.56 0.93 1.02
C ASP A 15 -11.78 1.42 2.46
N LEU A 16 -12.81 0.85 3.13
CA LEU A 16 -13.18 1.28 4.47
C LEU A 16 -12.09 0.99 5.50
N HIS A 17 -11.30 -0.07 5.32
CA HIS A 17 -10.21 -0.36 6.26
C HIS A 17 -9.12 0.70 6.16
N SER A 18 -8.76 1.14 4.95
CA SER A 18 -7.77 2.21 4.79
C SER A 18 -8.26 3.55 5.38
N GLU A 19 -9.55 3.88 5.23
CA GLU A 19 -10.13 5.10 5.83
C GLU A 19 -10.20 4.99 7.35
N GLU A 20 -10.55 3.82 7.88
CA GLU A 20 -10.58 3.56 9.32
C GLU A 20 -9.17 3.64 9.91
N VAL A 21 -8.17 3.04 9.25
CA VAL A 21 -6.77 3.15 9.63
C VAL A 21 -6.31 4.61 9.65
N LEU A 22 -6.71 5.41 8.65
CA LEU A 22 -6.41 6.84 8.63
C LEU A 22 -7.07 7.57 9.82
N THR A 23 -8.37 7.35 10.03
CA THR A 23 -9.12 7.98 11.14
C THR A 23 -8.51 7.62 12.49
N SER A 24 -8.35 6.32 12.75
CA SER A 24 -7.85 5.83 14.03
C SER A 24 -6.41 6.22 14.33
N ASN A 25 -5.54 6.41 13.34
CA ASN A 25 -4.13 6.73 13.59
C ASN A 25 -3.81 8.24 13.52
N PHE A 26 -4.54 9.02 12.74
CA PHE A 26 -4.19 10.42 12.46
C PHE A 26 -5.28 11.43 12.84
N ILE A 27 -6.47 10.98 13.24
CA ILE A 27 -7.58 11.85 13.66
C ILE A 27 -7.94 11.59 15.11
N GLU A 28 -8.26 10.34 15.45
CA GLU A 28 -8.67 9.93 16.81
C GLU A 28 -7.49 9.51 17.70
N GLU A 29 -6.29 9.35 17.12
CA GLU A 29 -5.06 8.98 17.84
C GLU A 29 -5.11 7.66 18.65
N ASN A 30 -6.07 6.76 18.36
CA ASN A 30 -6.10 5.37 18.86
C ASN A 30 -4.82 4.60 18.54
N ASN A 31 -4.12 5.02 17.47
CA ASN A 31 -2.76 4.62 17.12
C ASN A 31 -2.56 3.08 17.03
N SER A 32 -3.53 2.36 16.44
CA SER A 32 -3.49 0.89 16.27
C SER A 32 -2.83 0.42 14.96
N GLY A 33 -2.42 1.33 14.09
CA GLY A 33 -1.76 1.06 12.82
C GLY A 33 -2.71 0.40 11.82
N VAL A 34 -2.17 -0.43 10.93
CA VAL A 34 -2.94 -1.28 9.99
C VAL A 34 -3.62 -2.48 10.66
N PHE A 35 -3.53 -2.59 11.98
CA PHE A 35 -4.18 -3.64 12.76
C PHE A 35 -5.54 -3.19 13.32
N CYS A 36 -6.02 -2.00 12.95
CA CYS A 36 -7.37 -1.58 13.27
C CYS A 36 -8.38 -2.46 12.53
N ASP A 37 -9.32 -3.07 13.23
CA ASP A 37 -10.30 -4.00 12.66
C ASP A 37 -11.74 -3.62 13.01
N ARG A 38 -11.95 -2.45 13.64
CA ARG A 38 -13.27 -1.99 14.06
C ARG A 38 -13.64 -0.69 13.36
N LEU A 39 -14.67 -0.74 12.52
CA LEU A 39 -15.20 0.43 11.84
C LEU A 39 -15.88 1.39 12.82
N GLN A 40 -15.57 2.68 12.71
CA GLN A 40 -16.10 3.73 13.58
C GLN A 40 -17.10 4.64 12.85
N SER A 41 -17.98 5.27 13.61
CA SER A 41 -18.99 6.21 13.11
C SER A 41 -18.36 7.40 12.41
N ILE A 42 -17.28 7.96 12.97
CA ILE A 42 -16.54 9.08 12.39
C ILE A 42 -15.95 8.77 11.00
N THR A 43 -15.53 7.52 10.77
CA THR A 43 -15.04 7.08 9.45
C THR A 43 -16.17 7.08 8.43
N LEU A 44 -17.33 6.50 8.78
CA LEU A 44 -18.49 6.47 7.88
C LEU A 44 -19.11 7.85 7.69
N ASP A 45 -19.10 8.72 8.70
CA ASP A 45 -19.61 10.08 8.63
C ASP A 45 -18.85 10.90 7.57
N ARG A 46 -17.50 10.89 7.66
CA ARG A 46 -16.63 11.54 6.67
C ARG A 46 -16.86 11.04 5.24
N ILE A 47 -17.03 9.73 5.08
CA ILE A 47 -17.27 9.12 3.77
C ILE A 47 -18.67 9.46 3.25
N CYS A 48 -19.69 9.43 4.11
CA CYS A 48 -21.04 9.84 3.75
C CYS A 48 -21.09 11.31 3.33
N ASP A 49 -20.38 12.19 4.04
CA ASP A 49 -20.29 13.59 3.68
C ASP A 49 -19.56 13.79 2.35
N ASP A 50 -18.48 13.05 2.07
CA ASP A 50 -17.82 13.08 0.76
C ASP A 50 -18.78 12.65 -0.36
N ILE A 51 -19.54 11.57 -0.16
CA ILE A 51 -20.50 11.06 -1.14
C ILE A 51 -21.63 12.05 -1.39
N LEU A 52 -22.27 12.55 -0.32
CA LEU A 52 -23.45 13.39 -0.41
C LEU A 52 -23.15 14.80 -0.93
N ASN A 53 -21.94 15.31 -0.66
CA ASN A 53 -21.51 16.62 -1.16
C ASN A 53 -20.80 16.56 -2.51
N SER A 54 -20.67 15.37 -3.11
CA SER A 54 -20.05 15.24 -4.42
C SER A 54 -21.06 15.42 -5.55
N ASP A 55 -20.66 16.15 -6.60
CA ASP A 55 -21.46 16.31 -7.85
C ASP A 55 -21.43 15.04 -8.73
N GLN A 56 -21.37 13.87 -8.12
CA GLN A 56 -21.18 12.61 -8.84
C GLN A 56 -22.46 12.13 -9.52
N ILE A 57 -22.33 11.84 -10.82
CA ILE A 57 -23.39 11.24 -11.65
C ILE A 57 -23.61 9.77 -11.26
N ILE A 58 -22.54 9.07 -10.87
CA ILE A 58 -22.59 7.65 -10.50
C ILE A 58 -23.19 7.50 -9.09
N LYS A 59 -24.33 6.80 -9.01
CA LYS A 59 -25.06 6.52 -7.76
C LYS A 59 -24.81 5.11 -7.19
N SER A 60 -23.91 4.35 -7.80
CA SER A 60 -23.53 3.02 -7.32
C SER A 60 -22.23 3.09 -6.52
N ILE A 61 -22.21 2.48 -5.34
CA ILE A 61 -21.09 2.55 -4.39
C ILE A 61 -20.73 1.15 -3.92
N ALA A 62 -19.43 0.84 -3.95
CA ALA A 62 -18.86 -0.35 -3.34
C ALA A 62 -18.00 0.05 -2.14
N PHE A 63 -18.35 -0.46 -0.96
CA PHE A 63 -17.56 -0.34 0.25
C PHE A 63 -16.81 -1.64 0.50
N ASP A 64 -15.49 -1.61 0.54
CA ASP A 64 -14.68 -2.79 0.85
C ASP A 64 -14.31 -2.83 2.33
N LEU A 65 -14.70 -3.92 2.99
CA LEU A 65 -14.51 -4.17 4.42
C LEU A 65 -13.38 -5.17 4.69
N HIS A 66 -12.49 -5.44 3.72
CA HIS A 66 -11.36 -6.32 3.96
C HIS A 66 -10.57 -5.88 5.21
N ASN A 67 -10.22 -6.83 6.08
CA ASN A 67 -9.60 -6.61 7.39
C ASN A 67 -10.47 -5.91 8.47
N ILE A 68 -11.72 -5.54 8.18
CA ILE A 68 -12.68 -5.12 9.22
C ILE A 68 -13.39 -6.35 9.77
N GLU A 69 -13.28 -6.58 11.08
CA GLU A 69 -13.93 -7.69 11.78
C GLU A 69 -15.04 -7.24 12.73
N GLY A 70 -15.09 -5.96 13.08
CA GLY A 70 -16.09 -5.41 14.00
C GLY A 70 -16.55 -4.02 13.61
N SER A 71 -17.58 -3.55 14.29
CA SER A 71 -18.14 -2.21 14.12
C SER A 71 -18.48 -1.58 15.47
N GLN A 72 -18.57 -0.26 15.52
CA GLN A 72 -19.34 0.43 16.54
C GLN A 72 -20.85 0.19 16.34
N ASP A 73 -21.66 0.52 17.34
CA ASP A 73 -23.11 0.39 17.25
C ASP A 73 -23.70 1.45 16.30
N ASN A 74 -24.89 1.16 15.77
CA ASN A 74 -25.70 2.09 14.99
C ASN A 74 -25.08 2.58 13.66
N LEU A 75 -24.08 1.89 13.11
CA LEU A 75 -23.50 2.26 11.81
C LEU A 75 -24.46 2.11 10.62
N SER A 76 -25.54 1.34 10.78
CA SER A 76 -26.59 1.14 9.77
C SER A 76 -27.28 2.43 9.34
N GLN A 77 -27.28 3.47 10.19
CA GLN A 77 -27.87 4.76 9.87
C GLN A 77 -27.17 5.44 8.67
N TYR A 78 -25.86 5.23 8.50
CA TYR A 78 -25.08 5.82 7.41
C TYR A 78 -25.45 5.19 6.06
N PHE A 79 -25.51 3.87 6.00
CA PHE A 79 -25.96 3.16 4.80
C PHE A 79 -27.42 3.48 4.47
N THR A 80 -28.28 3.60 5.48
CA THR A 80 -29.69 3.98 5.30
C THR A 80 -29.82 5.41 4.75
N LYS A 81 -29.03 6.36 5.26
CA LYS A 81 -28.96 7.75 4.76
C LYS A 81 -28.52 7.79 3.30
N LEU A 82 -27.52 7.00 2.91
CA LEU A 82 -27.10 6.92 1.51
C LEU A 82 -28.19 6.31 0.63
N LYS A 83 -28.82 5.22 1.05
CA LYS A 83 -29.94 4.59 0.32
C LYS A 83 -31.12 5.55 0.13
N SER A 84 -31.49 6.32 1.15
CA SER A 84 -32.59 7.30 1.03
C SER A 84 -32.27 8.44 0.06
N ASN A 85 -31.00 8.68 -0.24
CA ASN A 85 -30.53 9.63 -1.26
C ASN A 85 -30.35 8.98 -2.66
N GLY A 86 -30.91 7.78 -2.86
CA GLY A 86 -30.94 7.09 -4.15
C GLY A 86 -29.67 6.35 -4.52
N PHE A 87 -28.74 6.15 -3.57
CA PHE A 87 -27.52 5.38 -3.84
C PHE A 87 -27.78 3.88 -3.76
N GLN A 88 -27.22 3.13 -4.71
CA GLN A 88 -27.13 1.67 -4.69
C GLN A 88 -25.83 1.27 -4.02
N ILE A 89 -25.88 0.38 -3.03
CA ILE A 89 -24.73 0.05 -2.19
C ILE A 89 -24.43 -1.44 -2.25
N ALA A 90 -23.15 -1.77 -2.42
CA ALA A 90 -22.61 -3.10 -2.25
C ALA A 90 -21.50 -3.07 -1.20
N LEU A 91 -21.47 -4.08 -0.34
CA LEU A 91 -20.41 -4.35 0.62
C LEU A 91 -19.53 -5.46 0.06
N LEU A 92 -18.22 -5.23 -0.01
CA LEU A 92 -17.23 -6.21 -0.44
C LEU A 92 -16.48 -6.75 0.77
N ASN A 93 -16.09 -8.03 0.71
CA ASN A 93 -15.29 -8.69 1.75
C ASN A 93 -15.85 -8.49 3.18
N VAL A 94 -17.15 -8.66 3.36
CA VAL A 94 -17.88 -8.40 4.61
C VAL A 94 -18.24 -9.71 5.31
N THR A 95 -18.05 -9.79 6.63
CA THR A 95 -18.38 -10.98 7.42
C THR A 95 -19.88 -11.06 7.71
N ASP A 96 -20.39 -12.27 7.99
CA ASP A 96 -21.78 -12.46 8.44
C ASP A 96 -22.07 -11.68 9.73
N GLU A 97 -21.09 -11.62 10.65
CA GLU A 97 -21.16 -10.87 11.91
C GLU A 97 -21.44 -9.38 11.66
N LEU A 98 -20.78 -8.78 10.67
CA LEU A 98 -20.99 -7.38 10.30
C LEU A 98 -22.33 -7.16 9.60
N ILE A 99 -22.76 -8.07 8.72
CA ILE A 99 -24.09 -7.98 8.10
C ILE A 99 -25.20 -8.00 9.17
N ASN A 100 -25.05 -8.89 10.16
CA ASN A 100 -25.95 -8.97 11.30
C ASN A 100 -25.90 -7.69 12.16
N SER A 101 -24.70 -7.17 12.46
CA SER A 101 -24.56 -5.95 13.28
C SER A 101 -25.13 -4.71 12.58
N PHE A 102 -25.08 -4.66 11.24
CA PHE A 102 -25.72 -3.61 10.45
C PHE A 102 -27.23 -3.80 10.28
N GLY A 103 -27.79 -4.94 10.73
CA GLY A 103 -29.22 -5.23 10.63
C GLY A 103 -29.70 -5.52 9.20
N TYR A 104 -28.81 -6.01 8.33
CA TYR A 104 -29.12 -6.29 6.92
C TYR A 104 -29.24 -7.77 6.59
N ASN A 105 -29.24 -8.66 7.58
CA ASN A 105 -29.26 -10.10 7.43
C ASN A 105 -30.47 -10.69 6.67
N ASN A 106 -31.55 -9.92 6.52
CA ASN A 106 -32.75 -10.36 5.81
C ASN A 106 -32.75 -10.00 4.32
N ILE A 107 -31.73 -9.31 3.79
CA ILE A 107 -31.68 -8.94 2.37
C ILE A 107 -31.30 -10.17 1.53
N SER A 108 -32.23 -10.60 0.68
CA SER A 108 -32.02 -11.71 -0.25
C SER A 108 -31.84 -11.17 -1.67
N ASN A 109 -30.58 -10.99 -2.09
CA ASN A 109 -30.23 -10.67 -3.47
C ASN A 109 -29.52 -11.87 -4.12
N ILE A 110 -29.95 -12.26 -5.32
CA ILE A 110 -29.37 -13.41 -6.05
C ILE A 110 -27.89 -13.21 -6.41
N ASN A 111 -27.42 -11.95 -6.48
CA ASN A 111 -26.04 -11.61 -6.79
C ASN A 111 -25.14 -11.54 -5.54
N ASN A 112 -25.67 -11.85 -4.35
CA ASN A 112 -24.86 -11.96 -3.13
C ASN A 112 -24.01 -13.24 -3.21
N LEU A 113 -22.69 -13.10 -3.07
CA LEU A 113 -21.74 -14.20 -3.22
C LEU A 113 -21.11 -14.56 -1.88
N CYS A 114 -21.61 -15.64 -1.27
CA CYS A 114 -21.05 -16.21 -0.03
C CYS A 114 -19.62 -16.72 -0.28
N THR A 115 -18.74 -16.57 0.71
CA THR A 115 -17.36 -17.06 0.66
C THR A 115 -16.79 -17.26 2.06
N TYR A 116 -15.57 -17.82 2.13
CA TYR A 116 -14.75 -17.78 3.33
C TYR A 116 -13.73 -16.64 3.22
N LEU A 117 -13.85 -15.67 4.11
CA LEU A 117 -12.90 -14.56 4.21
C LEU A 117 -11.73 -14.96 5.09
N THR A 118 -10.52 -14.60 4.68
CA THR A 118 -9.29 -14.89 5.44
C THR A 118 -8.84 -13.64 6.18
N PHE A 119 -8.86 -13.72 7.49
CA PHE A 119 -8.29 -12.75 8.41
C PHE A 119 -6.99 -13.29 8.98
N TYR A 120 -6.24 -12.44 9.68
CA TYR A 120 -5.00 -12.85 10.33
C TYR A 120 -5.07 -12.47 11.80
N ASP A 121 -4.58 -13.36 12.66
CA ASP A 121 -4.40 -13.04 14.07
C ASP A 121 -3.33 -11.94 14.24
N LYS A 122 -3.62 -10.93 15.06
CA LYS A 122 -2.75 -9.74 15.19
C LYS A 122 -1.41 -10.07 15.85
N GLY A 123 -1.37 -11.05 16.76
CA GLY A 123 -0.16 -11.43 17.48
C GLY A 123 0.68 -12.48 16.74
N THR A 124 0.03 -13.54 16.26
CA THR A 124 0.68 -14.71 15.64
C THR A 124 0.79 -14.62 14.12
N LEU A 125 0.07 -13.69 13.48
CA LEU A 125 -0.05 -13.57 12.02
C LEU A 125 -0.54 -14.84 11.31
N LYS A 126 -1.15 -15.77 12.06
CA LYS A 126 -1.73 -16.99 11.49
C LYS A 126 -3.09 -16.70 10.85
N PRO A 127 -3.42 -17.35 9.72
CA PRO A 127 -4.70 -17.15 9.05
C PRO A 127 -5.86 -17.71 9.90
N ARG A 128 -6.97 -16.98 9.92
CA ARG A 128 -8.27 -17.37 10.49
C ARG A 128 -9.32 -17.21 9.39
N LYS A 129 -10.23 -18.18 9.26
CA LYS A 129 -11.33 -18.10 8.31
C LYS A 129 -12.61 -17.67 9.02
N LYS A 130 -13.36 -16.77 8.40
CA LYS A 130 -14.71 -16.38 8.82
C LYS A 130 -15.67 -16.54 7.64
N ASN A 131 -16.91 -16.89 7.95
CA ASN A 131 -17.98 -16.86 6.96
C ASN A 131 -18.34 -15.41 6.63
N GLY A 132 -18.73 -15.18 5.39
CA GLY A 132 -19.12 -13.88 4.92
C GLY A 132 -19.41 -13.88 3.44
N TYR A 133 -19.26 -12.71 2.84
CA TYR A 133 -19.57 -12.45 1.45
C TYR A 133 -18.39 -11.77 0.77
N PHE A 134 -18.03 -12.27 -0.40
CA PHE A 134 -17.16 -11.52 -1.30
C PHE A 134 -17.88 -10.26 -1.77
N ARG A 135 -19.20 -10.36 -1.95
CA ARG A 135 -20.07 -9.28 -2.39
C ARG A 135 -21.47 -9.42 -1.78
N TYR A 136 -21.98 -8.34 -1.20
CA TYR A 136 -23.30 -8.26 -0.58
C TYR A 136 -24.00 -6.94 -0.95
N TYR A 137 -25.05 -7.02 -1.76
CA TYR A 137 -25.86 -5.87 -2.16
C TYR A 137 -26.88 -5.51 -1.09
N LEU A 138 -26.96 -4.23 -0.73
CA LEU A 138 -27.95 -3.70 0.21
C LEU A 138 -29.31 -3.37 -0.45
N VAL A 139 -29.65 -4.09 -1.51
CA VAL A 139 -30.91 -3.98 -2.26
C VAL A 139 -31.44 -5.37 -2.57
N GLU A 140 -32.77 -5.54 -2.54
CA GLU A 140 -33.41 -6.82 -2.83
C GLU A 140 -33.53 -7.10 -4.35
N ASP A 141 -33.47 -6.05 -5.17
CA ASP A 141 -33.59 -6.18 -6.63
C ASP A 141 -32.42 -7.00 -7.21
N GLY A 142 -32.73 -8.22 -7.67
CA GLY A 142 -31.78 -9.12 -8.31
C GLY A 142 -31.24 -8.64 -9.65
N ASN A 143 -31.81 -7.58 -10.24
CA ASN A 143 -31.25 -6.92 -11.42
C ASN A 143 -30.12 -5.94 -11.09
N CYS A 144 -29.94 -5.59 -9.81
CA CYS A 144 -28.84 -4.73 -9.38
C CYS A 144 -27.53 -5.53 -9.35
N ASN A 145 -26.74 -5.41 -10.42
CA ASN A 145 -25.38 -5.97 -10.51
C ASN A 145 -24.44 -4.97 -11.19
N PHE A 146 -24.05 -3.92 -10.47
CA PHE A 146 -23.17 -2.87 -11.01
C PHE A 146 -21.67 -3.17 -10.86
N ILE A 147 -21.30 -4.28 -10.20
CA ILE A 147 -19.90 -4.67 -10.01
C ILE A 147 -19.60 -5.79 -11.03
N PRO A 148 -18.67 -5.59 -11.98
CA PRO A 148 -18.31 -6.61 -12.96
C PRO A 148 -17.90 -7.93 -12.30
N HIS A 149 -18.09 -9.04 -13.01
CA HIS A 149 -17.69 -10.37 -12.50
C HIS A 149 -16.16 -10.48 -12.35
N ASP A 150 -15.42 -9.86 -13.26
CA ASP A 150 -13.96 -9.79 -13.32
C ASP A 150 -13.39 -8.56 -12.58
N PHE A 151 -14.17 -7.94 -11.71
CA PHE A 151 -13.73 -6.78 -10.93
C PHE A 151 -12.41 -7.07 -10.18
N ASN A 152 -11.40 -6.25 -10.47
CA ASN A 152 -10.10 -6.31 -9.83
C ASN A 152 -9.68 -4.91 -9.36
N ILE A 153 -9.76 -4.69 -8.05
CA ILE A 153 -9.39 -3.41 -7.44
C ILE A 153 -7.92 -3.04 -7.66
N GLU A 154 -7.01 -4.02 -7.75
CA GLU A 154 -5.59 -3.74 -7.98
C GLU A 154 -5.36 -3.22 -9.40
N ALA A 155 -6.12 -3.72 -10.38
CA ALA A 155 -6.06 -3.21 -11.75
C ALA A 155 -6.55 -1.75 -11.84
N ILE A 156 -7.65 -1.41 -11.17
CA ILE A 156 -8.19 -0.04 -11.11
C ILE A 156 -7.19 0.89 -10.42
N PHE A 157 -6.65 0.48 -9.27
CA PHE A 157 -5.64 1.25 -8.56
C PHE A 157 -4.40 1.48 -9.43
N ASN A 158 -3.87 0.45 -10.10
CA ASN A 158 -2.69 0.58 -10.95
C ASN A 158 -2.95 1.53 -12.15
N LYS A 159 -4.14 1.46 -12.75
CA LYS A 159 -4.55 2.40 -13.81
C LYS A 159 -4.55 3.84 -13.30
N ASP A 160 -5.19 4.09 -12.16
CA ASP A 160 -5.23 5.44 -11.55
C ASP A 160 -3.83 5.91 -11.13
N PHE A 161 -3.00 4.98 -10.62
CA PHE A 161 -1.60 5.26 -10.28
C PHE A 161 -0.82 5.72 -11.50
N ILE A 162 -0.92 5.00 -12.63
CA ILE A 162 -0.26 5.36 -13.89
C ILE A 162 -0.73 6.73 -14.38
N GLU A 163 -2.04 6.96 -14.46
CA GLU A 163 -2.59 8.23 -14.95
C GLU A 163 -2.14 9.43 -14.10
N LYS A 164 -2.14 9.28 -12.78
CA LYS A 164 -1.62 10.32 -11.87
C LYS A 164 -0.12 10.50 -12.01
N LEU A 165 0.64 9.42 -12.19
CA LEU A 165 2.10 9.45 -12.30
C LEU A 165 2.58 10.12 -13.59
N LYS A 166 1.88 9.89 -14.72
CA LYS A 166 2.20 10.48 -16.04
C LYS A 166 2.33 12.01 -15.97
N ILE A 167 1.49 12.67 -15.18
CA ILE A 167 1.47 14.13 -15.01
C ILE A 167 2.80 14.65 -14.45
N TYR A 168 3.53 13.82 -13.70
CA TYR A 168 4.80 14.17 -13.07
C TYR A 168 6.02 13.58 -13.80
N SER A 169 5.83 13.00 -14.98
CA SER A 169 6.90 12.55 -15.85
C SER A 169 7.47 13.74 -16.62
N ILE A 170 8.76 14.02 -16.45
CA ILE A 170 9.45 15.15 -17.05
C ILE A 170 10.53 14.61 -17.98
N LYS A 171 10.45 14.98 -19.27
CA LYS A 171 11.47 14.61 -20.24
C LYS A 171 12.79 15.31 -19.95
N HIS A 172 13.88 14.55 -19.98
CA HIS A 172 15.21 15.14 -19.97
C HIS A 172 15.46 15.86 -21.29
N GLN A 173 15.92 17.11 -21.20
CA GLN A 173 16.34 17.87 -22.38
C GLN A 173 17.76 17.48 -22.83
N GLU A 174 18.58 17.05 -21.88
CA GLU A 174 19.96 16.62 -22.11
C GLU A 174 20.29 15.34 -21.31
N PRO A 175 21.18 14.49 -21.84
CA PRO A 175 21.66 13.31 -21.11
C PRO A 175 22.34 13.70 -19.79
N HIS A 176 21.85 13.16 -18.68
CA HIS A 176 22.45 13.40 -17.36
C HIS A 176 23.59 12.41 -17.07
N THR A 177 24.77 12.90 -16.69
CA THR A 177 26.00 12.08 -16.52
C THR A 177 26.16 11.42 -15.15
N SER A 178 25.24 11.63 -14.21
CA SER A 178 25.33 11.05 -12.86
C SER A 178 24.96 9.56 -12.78
N SER A 179 24.54 8.96 -13.88
CA SER A 179 24.13 7.56 -13.96
C SER A 179 24.87 6.86 -15.09
N PHE A 180 25.08 5.56 -14.95
CA PHE A 180 25.72 4.72 -15.98
C PHE A 180 24.76 4.35 -17.13
N VAL A 181 23.55 4.91 -17.14
CA VAL A 181 22.50 4.68 -18.13
C VAL A 181 21.89 6.02 -18.54
N TYR A 182 21.36 6.07 -19.76
CA TYR A 182 20.57 7.20 -20.24
C TYR A 182 19.13 7.03 -19.80
N LEU A 183 18.56 8.11 -19.25
CA LEU A 183 17.15 8.24 -18.92
C LEU A 183 16.54 9.28 -19.85
N GLU A 184 15.49 8.91 -20.57
CA GLU A 184 14.75 9.86 -21.43
C GLU A 184 13.83 10.78 -20.63
N SER A 185 13.38 10.31 -19.47
CA SER A 185 12.52 11.04 -18.55
C SER A 185 12.84 10.67 -17.11
N TYR A 186 12.45 11.55 -16.19
CA TYR A 186 12.42 11.24 -14.77
C TYR A 186 11.04 11.55 -14.20
N ILE A 187 10.70 10.89 -13.10
CA ILE A 187 9.45 11.10 -12.41
C ILE A 187 9.73 12.02 -11.22
N ASN A 188 9.03 13.16 -11.16
CA ASN A 188 9.14 14.09 -10.05
C ASN A 188 8.31 13.60 -8.85
N ILE A 189 8.88 12.64 -8.11
CA ILE A 189 8.22 12.00 -6.96
C ILE A 189 7.91 13.00 -5.85
N LYS A 190 8.75 14.03 -5.67
CA LYS A 190 8.48 15.09 -4.69
C LYS A 190 7.18 15.81 -4.99
N MET A 191 6.96 16.20 -6.25
CA MET A 191 5.71 16.83 -6.67
C MET A 191 4.53 15.87 -6.63
N PHE A 192 4.73 14.61 -7.03
CA PHE A 192 3.68 13.59 -6.91
C PHE A 192 3.20 13.44 -5.45
N ILE A 193 4.13 13.34 -4.50
CA ILE A 193 3.81 13.26 -3.06
C ILE A 193 3.10 14.52 -2.57
N SER A 194 3.54 15.72 -2.99
CA SER A 194 2.97 16.97 -2.51
C SER A 194 1.58 17.28 -3.07
N GLU A 195 1.34 16.93 -4.33
CA GLU A 195 0.08 17.25 -5.02
C GLU A 195 -0.96 16.13 -4.92
N GLN A 196 -0.54 14.85 -4.88
CA GLN A 196 -1.44 13.69 -4.78
C GLN A 196 -1.47 13.12 -3.35
N LYS A 197 -1.50 13.97 -2.32
CA LYS A 197 -1.35 13.58 -0.90
C LYS A 197 -2.25 12.42 -0.50
N SER A 198 -3.55 12.52 -0.74
CA SER A 198 -4.53 11.49 -0.35
C SER A 198 -4.19 10.14 -0.98
N PHE A 199 -3.90 10.14 -2.28
CA PHE A 199 -3.55 8.95 -3.03
C PHE A 199 -2.19 8.36 -2.61
N CYS A 200 -1.24 9.22 -2.23
CA CYS A 200 0.05 8.80 -1.68
C CYS A 200 -0.11 8.11 -0.33
N ILE A 201 -0.95 8.64 0.56
CA ILE A 201 -1.24 8.00 1.85
C ILE A 201 -1.87 6.62 1.63
N TYR A 202 -2.84 6.52 0.71
CA TYR A 202 -3.44 5.23 0.34
C TYR A 202 -2.43 4.25 -0.27
N SER A 203 -1.50 4.75 -1.09
CA SER A 203 -0.39 3.97 -1.64
C SER A 203 0.53 3.43 -0.54
N ILE A 204 0.86 4.24 0.47
CA ILE A 204 1.68 3.80 1.62
C ILE A 204 0.92 2.79 2.48
N TYR A 205 -0.38 2.95 2.65
CA TYR A 205 -1.22 1.92 3.28
C TYR A 205 -1.17 0.60 2.52
N LYS A 206 -1.30 0.61 1.18
CA LYS A 206 -1.13 -0.59 0.36
C LYS A 206 0.28 -1.18 0.48
N LEU A 207 1.32 -0.35 0.60
CA LEU A 207 2.68 -0.80 0.86
C LEU A 207 2.78 -1.55 2.19
N ALA A 208 2.19 -1.00 3.26
CA ALA A 208 2.15 -1.64 4.58
C ALA A 208 1.48 -3.03 4.51
N LEU A 209 0.37 -3.15 3.78
CA LEU A 209 -0.29 -4.45 3.56
C LEU A 209 0.58 -5.43 2.77
N LYS A 210 1.31 -4.98 1.73
CA LYS A 210 2.25 -5.82 0.98
C LYS A 210 3.39 -6.32 1.87
N ILE A 211 3.92 -5.47 2.75
CA ILE A 211 4.95 -5.83 3.73
C ILE A 211 4.42 -6.89 4.71
N LEU A 212 3.22 -6.68 5.28
CA LEU A 212 2.59 -7.67 6.15
C LEU A 212 2.36 -9.01 5.45
N LYS A 213 1.95 -8.98 4.18
CA LYS A 213 1.78 -10.19 3.37
C LYS A 213 3.10 -10.96 3.23
N GLU A 214 4.19 -10.26 2.90
CA GLU A 214 5.52 -10.88 2.80
C GLU A 214 5.92 -11.56 4.11
N TRP A 215 5.67 -10.91 5.25
CA TRP A 215 5.95 -11.46 6.58
C TRP A 215 5.10 -12.68 6.92
N ARG A 216 3.84 -12.72 6.48
CA ARG A 216 2.94 -13.86 6.69
C ARG A 216 3.38 -15.08 5.87
N GLU A 217 3.70 -14.87 4.60
CA GLU A 217 3.99 -15.96 3.66
C GLU A 217 5.36 -16.59 3.87
N ASN A 218 6.33 -15.79 4.29
CA ASN A 218 7.72 -16.20 4.23
C ASN A 218 8.44 -16.22 5.57
N GLY A 219 7.66 -16.18 6.65
CA GLY A 219 8.14 -16.10 8.00
C GLY A 219 8.24 -14.65 8.48
N PRO A 220 7.84 -14.38 9.73
CA PRO A 220 7.92 -13.04 10.28
C PRO A 220 9.37 -12.58 10.23
N ILE A 221 9.59 -11.29 9.96
CA ILE A 221 10.73 -10.65 10.61
C ILE A 221 10.45 -10.85 12.09
N PRO A 222 11.29 -11.57 12.85
CA PRO A 222 10.94 -11.95 14.20
C PRO A 222 10.66 -10.68 15.00
N PHE A 223 9.38 -10.39 15.24
CA PHE A 223 8.99 -9.37 16.21
C PHE A 223 9.45 -9.78 17.60
N TYR A 224 9.81 -11.05 17.79
CA TYR A 224 10.35 -11.62 19.00
C TYR A 224 11.63 -12.38 18.69
N ASP A 225 12.60 -12.35 19.60
CA ASP A 225 13.82 -13.13 19.47
C ASP A 225 13.52 -14.63 19.29
N VAL A 226 14.21 -15.27 18.33
CA VAL A 226 13.99 -16.69 17.98
C VAL A 226 14.40 -17.64 19.11
N GLU A 227 15.39 -17.24 19.91
CA GLU A 227 15.88 -17.99 21.06
C GLU A 227 15.03 -17.68 22.31
N ASN A 228 14.41 -16.49 22.35
CA ASN A 228 13.64 -16.03 23.49
C ASN A 228 12.38 -15.26 23.04
N ASN A 229 11.27 -15.99 22.88
CA ASN A 229 9.93 -15.50 22.48
C ASN A 229 9.34 -14.38 23.37
N SER A 230 10.12 -13.82 24.30
CA SER A 230 9.78 -12.72 25.20
C SER A 230 10.39 -11.37 24.81
N ILE A 231 11.45 -11.33 23.98
CA ILE A 231 12.15 -10.08 23.65
C ILE A 231 11.66 -9.52 22.33
N TYR A 232 10.93 -8.40 22.37
CA TYR A 232 10.44 -7.74 21.16
C TYR A 232 11.59 -7.14 20.32
N ASN A 233 11.81 -7.64 19.10
CA ASN A 233 12.94 -7.32 18.22
C ASN A 233 12.53 -6.88 16.79
N ALA A 234 11.50 -6.03 16.69
CA ALA A 234 10.97 -5.53 15.43
C ALA A 234 12.00 -4.85 14.51
N PRO A 235 11.84 -4.93 13.19
CA PRO A 235 12.73 -4.24 12.26
C PRO A 235 12.66 -2.72 12.44
N ILE A 236 13.80 -2.05 12.23
CA ILE A 236 13.88 -0.59 12.18
C ILE A 236 13.79 -0.15 10.71
N LEU A 237 12.92 0.81 10.41
CA LEU A 237 12.80 1.41 9.09
C LEU A 237 13.90 2.44 8.88
N VAL A 238 14.65 2.34 7.79
CA VAL A 238 15.79 3.20 7.48
C VAL A 238 15.48 4.07 6.28
N CYS A 239 15.64 5.40 6.41
CA CYS A 239 15.46 6.34 5.32
C CYS A 239 16.67 7.27 5.15
N GLN A 240 16.88 7.76 3.92
CA GLN A 240 18.11 8.48 3.52
C GLN A 240 17.85 9.86 2.87
N SER A 241 16.59 10.14 2.51
CA SER A 241 16.18 11.38 1.83
C SER A 241 14.92 11.96 2.48
N LEU A 242 14.67 13.25 2.29
CA LEU A 242 13.44 13.91 2.77
C LEU A 242 12.16 13.29 2.20
N ASN A 243 12.18 12.82 0.96
CA ASN A 243 11.02 12.15 0.36
C ASN A 243 10.79 10.78 1.03
N SER A 244 11.87 10.01 1.20
CA SER A 244 11.78 8.71 1.87
C SER A 244 11.43 8.84 3.35
N SER A 245 11.82 9.92 4.04
CA SER A 245 11.47 10.14 5.44
C SER A 245 9.97 10.41 5.62
N TYR A 246 9.32 11.11 4.70
CA TYR A 246 7.85 11.26 4.67
C TYR A 246 7.15 9.91 4.58
N ILE A 247 7.57 9.07 3.63
CA ILE A 247 7.01 7.71 3.45
C ILE A 247 7.25 6.88 4.72
N THR A 248 8.46 6.95 5.27
CA THR A 248 8.88 6.20 6.43
C THR A 248 8.10 6.61 7.69
N SER A 249 7.77 7.90 7.86
CA SER A 249 6.99 8.35 9.02
C SER A 249 5.59 7.77 9.02
N ILE A 250 4.91 7.78 7.87
CA ILE A 250 3.58 7.18 7.72
C ILE A 250 3.69 5.66 7.91
N LEU A 251 4.64 5.02 7.24
CA LEU A 251 4.81 3.56 7.31
C LEU A 251 5.16 3.07 8.73
N SER A 252 5.99 3.81 9.46
CA SER A 252 6.30 3.57 10.86
C SER A 252 5.05 3.63 11.74
N ASN A 253 4.21 4.65 11.55
CA ASN A 253 2.95 4.75 12.27
C ASN A 253 2.03 3.57 11.94
N LEU A 254 1.91 3.22 10.65
CA LEU A 254 1.07 2.13 10.18
C LEU A 254 1.52 0.75 10.71
N LEU A 255 2.82 0.45 10.69
CA LEU A 255 3.37 -0.85 11.08
C LEU A 255 3.85 -0.93 12.53
N LYS A 256 3.84 0.19 13.27
CA LYS A 256 4.39 0.33 14.63
C LYS A 256 5.88 -0.05 14.72
N LEU A 257 6.67 0.50 13.80
CA LEU A 257 8.10 0.25 13.73
C LEU A 257 8.90 1.52 14.03
N ASP A 258 10.08 1.37 14.61
CA ASP A 258 11.01 2.48 14.83
C ASP A 258 11.60 2.99 13.52
N ILE A 259 12.05 4.25 13.52
CA ILE A 259 12.70 4.90 12.37
C ILE A 259 14.15 5.21 12.71
N LEU A 260 15.04 4.91 11.76
CA LEU A 260 16.40 5.43 11.71
C LEU A 260 16.56 6.32 10.49
N VAL A 261 16.89 7.59 10.72
CA VAL A 261 17.23 8.53 9.65
C VAL A 261 18.75 8.54 9.45
N LEU A 262 19.19 8.13 8.27
CA LEU A 262 20.58 8.27 7.85
C LEU A 262 20.73 9.57 7.07
N ASP A 263 21.10 10.63 7.77
CA ASP A 263 21.29 11.93 7.14
C ASP A 263 22.60 11.95 6.33
N LYS A 264 22.48 12.27 5.04
CA LYS A 264 23.59 12.40 4.07
C LYS A 264 24.46 11.14 3.95
N ILE A 265 24.08 10.28 3.02
CA ILE A 265 25.01 9.34 2.38
C ILE A 265 25.91 10.14 1.43
N GLY A 266 26.76 11.00 2.00
CA GLY A 266 27.80 11.74 1.28
C GLY A 266 28.93 10.80 0.80
N PRO A 267 30.07 11.32 0.31
CA PRO A 267 31.19 10.47 -0.06
C PRO A 267 31.53 9.53 1.09
N ILE A 268 31.60 8.23 0.78
CA ILE A 268 31.77 7.10 1.72
C ILE A 268 32.86 7.38 2.78
N ASN A 269 33.91 8.11 2.41
CA ASN A 269 35.02 8.49 3.30
C ASN A 269 34.60 9.37 4.49
N ARG A 270 33.52 10.14 4.41
CA ARG A 270 33.00 10.97 5.53
C ARG A 270 32.03 10.22 6.42
N ILE A 271 31.45 9.12 5.94
CA ILE A 271 30.44 8.33 6.63
C ILE A 271 31.07 7.49 7.76
N TYR A 272 32.26 6.92 7.53
CA TYR A 272 32.92 6.04 8.52
C TYR A 272 33.30 6.71 9.85
N ASN A 273 33.46 8.04 9.91
CA ASN A 273 33.88 8.73 11.12
C ASN A 273 32.72 9.09 12.08
N SER A 274 31.45 9.05 11.64
CA SER A 274 30.28 9.43 12.44
C SER A 274 29.28 8.30 12.71
N LEU A 275 29.47 7.13 12.08
CA LEU A 275 28.50 6.03 12.08
C LEU A 275 28.41 5.21 13.37
N ASN A 276 29.32 5.43 14.32
CA ASN A 276 29.61 4.49 15.41
C ASN A 276 28.57 4.45 16.56
N LYS A 277 27.32 4.92 16.38
CA LYS A 277 26.30 4.92 17.45
C LYS A 277 24.86 4.60 17.07
N ASN A 278 24.49 4.57 15.79
CA ASN A 278 23.06 4.52 15.40
C ASN A 278 22.59 3.14 14.90
N ILE A 279 23.50 2.31 14.39
CA ILE A 279 23.19 0.94 14.00
C ILE A 279 23.53 0.01 15.15
N ILE A 280 22.55 -0.80 15.56
CA ILE A 280 22.63 -1.75 16.65
C ILE A 280 22.99 -3.10 16.04
N GLU A 281 24.05 -3.70 16.57
CA GLU A 281 24.51 -5.02 16.14
C GLU A 281 23.39 -6.07 16.28
N ASN A 282 23.30 -6.98 15.31
CA ASN A 282 22.28 -8.02 15.19
C ASN A 282 20.82 -7.55 15.07
N ARG A 283 20.56 -6.23 14.98
CA ARG A 283 19.22 -5.70 14.76
C ARG A 283 18.82 -5.78 13.29
N ASN A 284 17.53 -5.97 13.05
CA ASN A 284 16.91 -6.09 11.74
C ASN A 284 16.57 -4.71 11.15
N TYR A 285 16.85 -4.49 9.87
CA TYR A 285 16.63 -3.21 9.19
C TYR A 285 15.95 -3.38 7.83
N ILE A 286 14.99 -2.50 7.55
CA ILE A 286 14.32 -2.41 6.24
C ILE A 286 14.59 -1.02 5.68
N VAL A 287 15.13 -0.94 4.47
CA VAL A 287 15.35 0.35 3.80
C VAL A 287 14.05 0.80 3.15
N VAL A 288 13.71 2.08 3.32
CA VAL A 288 12.54 2.72 2.69
C VAL A 288 13.03 3.74 1.68
N SER A 289 12.57 3.58 0.44
CA SER A 289 12.90 4.47 -0.68
C SER A 289 11.64 5.09 -1.27
N ASP A 290 11.76 6.26 -1.89
CA ASP A 290 10.67 6.85 -2.66
C ASP A 290 10.57 6.19 -4.04
N LEU A 291 11.65 6.20 -4.82
CA LEU A 291 11.75 5.51 -6.10
C LEU A 291 13.08 4.76 -6.20
N VAL A 292 13.03 3.51 -6.65
CA VAL A 292 14.22 2.70 -6.90
C VAL A 292 14.37 2.49 -8.40
N CYS A 293 15.33 3.20 -9.00
CA CYS A 293 15.72 2.97 -10.40
C CYS A 293 16.72 1.79 -10.46
N LEU A 294 18.03 2.08 -10.39
CA LEU A 294 19.10 1.07 -10.41
C LEU A 294 19.44 0.48 -9.02
N GLY A 295 18.96 1.10 -7.94
CA GLY A 295 19.17 0.63 -6.57
C GLY A 295 20.56 0.90 -5.97
N THR A 296 21.34 1.82 -6.55
CA THR A 296 22.68 2.19 -6.03
C THR A 296 22.61 2.69 -4.58
N GLU A 297 21.67 3.58 -4.28
CA GLU A 297 21.53 4.14 -2.93
C GLU A 297 21.14 3.07 -1.91
N VAL A 298 20.19 2.19 -2.28
CA VAL A 298 19.79 1.03 -1.47
C VAL A 298 20.99 0.13 -1.16
N LYS A 299 21.86 -0.13 -2.15
CA LYS A 299 23.09 -0.92 -1.95
C LYS A 299 24.07 -0.25 -0.99
N ILE A 300 24.20 1.08 -1.05
CA ILE A 300 25.07 1.81 -0.12
C ILE A 300 24.53 1.68 1.31
N VAL A 301 23.23 1.86 1.53
CA VAL A 301 22.61 1.69 2.86
C VAL A 301 22.75 0.27 3.36
N LYS A 302 22.49 -0.73 2.52
CA LYS A 302 22.69 -2.14 2.85
C LYS A 302 24.12 -2.39 3.35
N ASN A 303 25.12 -1.91 2.61
CA ASN A 303 26.52 -2.09 2.98
C ASN A 303 26.84 -1.41 4.33
N ILE A 304 26.29 -0.22 4.60
CA ILE A 304 26.46 0.48 5.88
C ILE A 304 25.85 -0.34 7.02
N ILE A 305 24.62 -0.85 6.85
CA ILE A 305 23.93 -1.69 7.84
C ILE A 305 24.75 -2.94 8.15
N GLU A 306 25.13 -3.69 7.11
CA GLU A 306 25.86 -4.96 7.25
C GLU A 306 27.27 -4.73 7.83
N PHE A 307 27.96 -3.66 7.43
CA PHE A 307 29.30 -3.32 7.95
C PHE A 307 29.29 -3.01 9.45
N LEU A 308 28.23 -2.38 9.96
CA LEU A 308 28.06 -2.07 11.37
C LEU A 308 27.40 -3.22 12.17
N GLY A 309 27.32 -4.41 11.59
CA GLY A 309 26.79 -5.61 12.26
C GLY A 309 25.26 -5.72 12.29
N GLY A 310 24.53 -4.83 11.61
CA GLY A 310 23.09 -4.94 11.44
C GLY A 310 22.69 -5.97 10.36
N LYS A 311 21.44 -6.42 10.40
CA LYS A 311 20.86 -7.37 9.44
C LYS A 311 19.94 -6.65 8.47
N TYR A 312 20.37 -6.53 7.21
CA TYR A 312 19.53 -5.99 6.13
C TYR A 312 18.50 -7.03 5.69
N LEU A 313 17.22 -6.65 5.75
CA LEU A 313 16.11 -7.55 5.41
C LEU A 313 15.52 -7.31 4.02
N GLY A 314 15.80 -6.15 3.44
CA GLY A 314 15.25 -5.78 2.15
C GLY A 314 14.97 -4.29 2.05
N ASN A 315 14.39 -3.92 0.92
CA ASN A 315 14.01 -2.56 0.62
C ASN A 315 12.52 -2.50 0.22
N VAL A 316 11.87 -1.43 0.62
CA VAL A 316 10.48 -1.13 0.26
C VAL A 316 10.42 0.23 -0.42
N SER A 317 9.54 0.39 -1.40
CA SER A 317 9.39 1.68 -2.09
C SER A 317 7.98 1.96 -2.58
N LEU A 318 7.70 3.23 -2.90
CA LEU A 318 6.50 3.53 -3.68
C LEU A 318 6.64 2.99 -5.09
N ILE A 319 7.78 3.28 -5.74
CA ILE A 319 8.01 2.91 -7.13
C ILE A 319 9.31 2.13 -7.27
N LYS A 320 9.29 1.08 -8.08
CA LYS A 320 10.47 0.30 -8.48
C LYS A 320 10.52 0.19 -10.00
N THR A 321 11.62 0.61 -10.62
CA THR A 321 11.87 0.27 -12.02
C THR A 321 12.52 -1.12 -12.09
N GLU A 322 11.89 -2.04 -12.81
CA GLU A 322 12.40 -3.38 -13.04
C GLU A 322 13.36 -3.39 -14.23
N THR A 323 14.64 -3.51 -13.91
CA THR A 323 15.74 -3.56 -14.91
C THR A 323 16.31 -4.97 -15.08
N LEU A 324 15.79 -5.95 -14.32
CA LEU A 324 16.20 -7.35 -14.35
C LEU A 324 14.96 -8.24 -14.56
N LYS A 325 15.14 -9.41 -15.19
CA LYS A 325 14.05 -10.39 -15.29
C LYS A 325 13.75 -10.92 -13.88
N LYS A 326 12.47 -11.16 -13.55
CA LYS A 326 12.04 -11.64 -12.22
C LYS A 326 12.82 -12.87 -11.73
N LYS A 327 13.15 -13.79 -12.64
CA LYS A 327 13.92 -15.01 -12.35
C LYS A 327 15.37 -14.74 -11.89
N ASP A 328 15.92 -13.58 -12.24
CA ASP A 328 17.31 -13.21 -11.94
C ASP A 328 17.43 -12.41 -10.63
N ILE A 329 16.29 -12.00 -10.04
CA ILE A 329 16.26 -11.25 -8.79
C ILE A 329 16.23 -12.23 -7.62
N LYS A 330 17.32 -12.28 -6.87
CA LYS A 330 17.34 -12.99 -5.58
C LYS A 330 16.38 -12.28 -4.63
N ARG A 331 15.61 -13.05 -3.88
CA ARG A 331 14.57 -12.53 -2.97
C ARG A 331 15.09 -11.49 -1.97
N LYS A 332 16.27 -11.71 -1.38
CA LYS A 332 16.91 -10.75 -0.45
C LYS A 332 17.24 -9.39 -1.08
N ASP A 333 17.33 -9.34 -2.40
CA ASP A 333 17.64 -8.14 -3.19
C ASP A 333 16.38 -7.62 -3.91
N ALA A 334 15.23 -8.27 -3.75
CA ALA A 334 13.95 -7.82 -4.26
C ALA A 334 13.47 -6.59 -3.47
N THR A 335 12.85 -5.65 -4.17
CA THR A 335 12.18 -4.51 -3.56
C THR A 335 10.69 -4.76 -3.52
N ILE A 336 10.06 -4.62 -2.35
CA ILE A 336 8.60 -4.61 -2.26
C ILE A 336 8.13 -3.21 -2.64
N ALA A 337 7.43 -3.08 -3.76
CA ALA A 337 6.96 -1.80 -4.25
C ALA A 337 5.43 -1.71 -4.30
N VAL A 338 4.89 -0.49 -4.16
CA VAL A 338 3.48 -0.22 -4.48
C VAL A 338 3.26 -0.46 -5.96
N PHE A 339 4.08 0.17 -6.80
CA PHE A 339 4.01 0.10 -8.25
C PHE A 339 5.38 -0.24 -8.86
N ALA A 340 5.38 -1.05 -9.91
CA ALA A 340 6.58 -1.41 -10.65
C ALA A 340 6.49 -0.87 -12.08
N ILE A 341 7.53 -0.13 -12.52
CA ILE A 341 7.70 0.24 -13.92
C ILE A 341 8.48 -0.89 -14.58
N ASP A 342 7.86 -1.57 -15.55
CA ASP A 342 8.44 -2.69 -16.26
C ASP A 342 8.08 -2.65 -17.75
N SER A 343 8.49 -3.67 -18.50
CA SER A 343 8.26 -3.75 -19.95
C SER A 343 6.79 -3.77 -20.37
N THR A 344 5.84 -3.90 -19.44
CA THR A 344 4.41 -3.94 -19.73
C THR A 344 3.74 -2.57 -19.63
N ASN A 345 4.39 -1.59 -18.99
CA ASN A 345 3.79 -0.28 -18.71
C ASN A 345 4.73 0.92 -18.91
N ASN A 346 6.01 0.68 -19.21
CA ASN A 346 7.00 1.74 -19.38
C ASN A 346 6.68 2.68 -20.57
N GLU A 347 6.10 2.14 -21.65
CA GLU A 347 5.71 2.91 -22.83
C GLU A 347 4.63 3.95 -22.50
N ASP A 348 3.59 3.54 -21.76
CA ASP A 348 2.53 4.44 -21.31
C ASP A 348 3.10 5.59 -20.48
N LEU A 349 4.10 5.31 -19.64
CA LEU A 349 4.76 6.30 -18.79
C LEU A 349 5.80 7.15 -19.53
N GLY A 350 6.14 6.80 -20.77
CA GLY A 350 7.26 7.40 -21.50
C GLY A 350 8.58 7.28 -20.73
N TYR A 351 8.78 6.17 -20.01
CA TYR A 351 9.92 5.95 -19.12
C TYR A 351 10.88 4.92 -19.72
N PHE A 352 11.94 5.41 -20.36
CA PHE A 352 12.91 4.54 -21.05
C PHE A 352 14.31 4.67 -20.44
N ILE A 353 14.94 3.50 -20.27
CA ILE A 353 16.34 3.38 -19.86
C ILE A 353 17.12 2.76 -21.01
N SER A 354 18.19 3.42 -21.45
CA SER A 354 19.06 2.92 -22.52
C SER A 354 20.54 3.00 -22.13
N THR A 355 21.37 2.25 -22.86
CA THR A 355 22.83 2.25 -22.69
C THR A 355 23.49 2.20 -24.07
N ASN A 356 24.76 2.59 -24.16
CA ASN A 356 25.52 2.48 -25.42
C ASN A 356 25.92 1.04 -25.80
N LEU A 357 25.61 0.05 -24.95
CA LEU A 357 25.95 -1.35 -25.19
C LEU A 357 24.86 -2.03 -26.03
N LYS A 358 25.28 -2.84 -27.01
CA LYS A 358 24.35 -3.63 -27.84
C LYS A 358 23.84 -4.83 -27.06
N ASN A 359 22.53 -5.08 -27.13
CA ASN A 359 21.96 -6.33 -26.64
C ASN A 359 22.46 -7.50 -27.51
N LYS A 360 22.84 -8.60 -26.86
CA LYS A 360 23.08 -9.87 -27.56
C LYS A 360 21.75 -10.31 -28.16
N LYS A 361 21.67 -10.56 -29.48
CA LYS A 361 20.43 -11.04 -30.11
C LYS A 361 19.99 -12.30 -29.37
N GLU A 362 18.79 -12.30 -28.81
CA GLU A 362 18.16 -13.52 -28.31
C GLU A 362 17.89 -14.39 -29.55
N THR A 363 18.73 -15.40 -29.77
CA THR A 363 18.42 -16.48 -30.71
C THR A 363 17.28 -17.26 -30.07
N ASN A 364 16.09 -17.16 -30.67
CA ASN A 364 14.97 -18.04 -30.36
C ASN A 364 15.40 -19.48 -30.69
N GLU A 365 15.66 -20.27 -29.66
CA GLU A 365 15.65 -21.74 -29.73
C GLU A 365 14.43 -22.26 -28.97
#